data_AF-A0A3D8IV97-F1
#
_entry.id   AF-A0A3D8IV97-F1
#
_cell.length_a   1.000
_cell.length_b   1.000
_cell.length_c   1.000
_cell.angle_alpha   90.00
_cell.angle_beta   90.00
_cell.angle_gamma   90.00
#
_symmetry.space_group_name_H-M   'P 1'
#
loop_
_entity.id
_entity.type
_entity.pdbx_description
1 polymer ?
#
loop_
_entity_poly.entity_id
_entity_poly.type
_entity_poly.pdbx_seq_one_letter_code
_entity_poly.pdbx_strand_id
1 'polypeptide(L)' 'MRSILIKSLPLSLLQEKGLSHFYICDIRSNQAFASAHLQGSFHTKDERRVIESLEQSVEGGGGKYP' A
#
# COMPACT_ATOMS: atom_id res chain seq x y z
N MET A 1 -0.68 11.11 -18.68
CA MET A 1 -1.16 10.51 -17.43
C MET A 1 -1.19 9.01 -17.62
N ARG A 2 -0.38 8.25 -16.88
CA ARG A 2 -0.47 6.78 -16.90
C ARG A 2 -1.77 6.39 -16.19
N SER A 3 -2.62 5.62 -16.86
CA SER A 3 -3.83 5.06 -16.24
C SER A 3 -3.38 4.01 -15.23
N ILE A 4 -3.43 4.34 -13.94
CA ILE A 4 -3.25 3.37 -12.88
C ILE A 4 -4.54 2.57 -12.81
N LEU A 5 -4.54 1.35 -13.35
CA LEU A 5 -5.62 0.39 -13.14
C LEU A 5 -5.57 -0.07 -11.68
N ILE A 6 -6.35 0.60 -10.82
CA ILE A 6 -6.47 0.21 -9.41
C ILE A 6 -7.24 -1.12 -9.35
N LYS A 7 -6.51 -2.22 -9.16
CA LYS A 7 -7.10 -3.51 -8.79
C LYS A 7 -7.38 -3.49 -7.30
N SER A 8 -8.64 -3.52 -6.90
CA SER A 8 -9.02 -3.68 -5.50
C SER A 8 -8.87 -5.15 -5.09
N LEU A 9 -8.32 -5.37 -3.90
CA LEU A 9 -8.24 -6.69 -3.27
C LEU A 9 -8.89 -6.60 -1.89
N PRO A 10 -9.76 -7.55 -1.51
CA PRO A 10 -10.26 -7.62 -0.15
C PRO A 10 -9.10 -7.83 0.85
N LEU A 11 -9.19 -7.23 2.03
CA LEU A 11 -8.17 -7.37 3.07
C LEU A 11 -7.97 -8.83 3.49
N SER A 12 -9.05 -9.60 3.62
CA SER A 12 -8.98 -11.03 3.93
C SER A 12 -8.15 -11.78 2.88
N LEU A 13 -8.32 -11.44 1.61
CA LEU A 13 -7.60 -12.08 0.51
C LEU A 13 -6.11 -11.69 0.49
N LEU A 14 -5.75 -10.47 0.90
CA LEU A 14 -4.35 -10.05 1.10
C LEU A 14 -3.69 -10.85 2.23
N GLN A 15 -4.42 -11.06 3.33
CA GLN A 15 -3.97 -11.84 4.48
C GLN A 15 -3.84 -13.33 4.16
N GLU A 16 -4.82 -13.91 3.46
CA GLU A 16 -4.86 -15.32 3.05
C GLU A 16 -3.77 -15.68 2.03
N LYS A 17 -3.42 -14.76 1.12
CA LYS A 17 -2.39 -15.02 0.10
C LYS A 17 -0.96 -15.13 0.66
N GLY A 18 -0.79 -15.11 1.98
CA GLY A 18 0.51 -15.32 2.60
C GLY A 18 1.51 -14.21 2.29
N LEU A 19 1.02 -13.01 1.93
CA LEU A 19 1.82 -11.80 2.02
C LEU A 19 2.04 -11.57 3.52
N SER A 20 2.98 -12.30 4.11
CA SER A 20 3.34 -12.17 5.53
C SER A 20 3.79 -10.76 5.87
N HIS A 21 4.14 -9.96 4.86
CA HIS A 21 4.52 -8.57 4.97
C HIS A 21 3.84 -7.73 3.88
N PHE A 22 2.75 -7.05 4.25
CA PHE A 22 2.20 -5.94 3.47
C PHE A 22 1.92 -4.75 4.38
N TYR A 23 1.98 -3.56 3.79
CA TYR A 23 1.63 -2.31 4.45
C TYR A 23 0.31 -1.79 3.87
N ILE A 24 -0.59 -1.37 4.75
CA ILE A 24 -1.82 -0.66 4.35
C ILE A 24 -1.59 0.83 4.58
N CYS A 25 -1.68 1.63 3.52
CA CYS A 25 -1.60 3.08 3.59
C CYS A 25 -2.99 3.69 3.38
N ASP A 26 -3.46 4.49 4.34
CA ASP A 26 -4.71 5.26 4.22
C ASP A 26 -4.39 6.70 3.80
N ILE A 27 -4.81 7.06 2.59
CA ILE A 27 -4.59 8.37 1.96
C ILE A 27 -5.76 9.34 2.09
N ARG A 28 -6.81 8.99 2.85
CA ARG A 28 -7.99 9.85 3.04
C ARG A 28 -7.64 11.09 3.87
N SER A 29 -8.61 11.89 4.27
CA SER A 29 -8.35 13.02 5.17
C SER A 29 -8.00 12.55 6.59
N ASN A 30 -7.30 13.40 7.35
CA ASN A 30 -7.05 13.17 8.78
C ASN A 30 -8.34 12.83 9.54
N GLN A 31 -9.44 13.53 9.22
CA GLN A 31 -10.72 13.35 9.88
C GLN A 31 -11.29 11.96 9.59
N ALA A 32 -11.24 11.49 8.34
CA ALA A 32 -11.71 10.17 7.96
C ALA A 32 -10.87 9.04 8.58
N PHE A 33 -9.55 9.23 8.64
CA PHE A 33 -8.64 8.29 9.31
C PHE A 33 -8.90 8.21 10.82
N ALA A 34 -9.05 9.37 11.48
CA ALA A 34 -9.33 9.45 12.90
C ALA A 34 -10.71 8.88 13.27
N SER A 35 -11.71 9.02 12.38
CA SER A 35 -13.04 8.49 12.63
C SER A 35 -13.11 6.97 12.55
N ALA A 36 -12.42 6.38 11.56
CA ALA A 36 -12.41 4.93 11.33
C ALA A 36 -11.29 4.56 10.37
N HIS A 37 -10.27 3.85 10.86
CA HIS A 37 -9.18 3.30 10.06
C HIS A 37 -9.05 1.80 10.29
N LEU A 38 -8.38 1.13 9.36
CA LEU A 38 -8.03 -0.28 9.52
C LEU A 38 -6.92 -0.40 10.56
N GLN A 39 -7.07 -1.32 11.50
CA GLN A 39 -6.03 -1.59 12.49
C GLN A 39 -4.72 -1.99 11.80
N GLY A 40 -3.61 -1.36 12.20
CA GLY A 40 -2.30 -1.58 11.59
C GLY A 40 -2.06 -0.83 10.28
N SER A 41 -3.00 0.02 9.83
CA SER A 41 -2.77 0.92 8.71
C SER A 41 -2.00 2.17 9.11
N PHE A 42 -1.22 2.71 8.16
CA PHE A 42 -0.47 3.95 8.30
C PHE A 42 -1.19 5.08 7.58
N HIS A 43 -1.34 6.22 8.25
CA HIS A 43 -1.87 7.40 7.60
C HIS A 43 -0.78 8.16 6.84
N THR A 44 -1.04 8.54 5.60
CA THR A 44 -0.16 9.42 4.83
C THR A 44 -0.98 10.29 3.90
N LYS A 45 -0.65 11.56 3.78
CA LYS A 45 -1.31 12.48 2.84
C LYS A 45 -0.59 12.56 1.50
N ASP A 46 0.59 11.97 1.41
CA ASP A 46 1.45 12.07 0.25
C ASP A 46 1.34 10.79 -0.58
N GLU A 47 0.28 10.72 -1.37
CA GLU A 47 0.03 9.62 -2.32
C GLU A 47 1.23 9.45 -3.26
N ARG A 48 1.88 10.55 -3.68
CA ARG A 48 3.04 10.51 -4.56
C ARG A 48 4.22 9.80 -3.90
N ARG A 49 4.50 10.08 -2.62
CA ARG A 49 5.54 9.34 -1.88
C ARG A 49 5.25 7.86 -1.76
N VAL A 50 3.97 7.47 -1.61
CA VAL A 50 3.60 6.04 -1.56
C VAL A 50 3.86 5.39 -2.93
N ILE A 51 3.44 6.04 -4.01
CA ILE A 51 3.66 5.56 -5.38
C ILE A 51 5.16 5.49 -5.70
N GLU A 52 5.93 6.54 -5.41
CA GLU A 52 7.38 6.58 -5.64
C GLU A 52 8.12 5.48 -4.86
N SER A 53 7.74 5.24 -3.60
CA SER A 53 8.30 4.15 -2.79
C SER A 53 7.96 2.77 -3.37
N LEU A 54 6.75 2.59 -3.89
CA LEU A 54 6.34 1.37 -4.58
C LEU A 54 7.10 1.17 -5.89
N GLU A 55 7.24 2.22 -6.71
CA GLU A 55 7.99 2.18 -7.97
C GLU A 55 9.47 1.82 -7.72
N GLN A 56 10.11 2.43 -6.72
CA GLN A 56 11.48 2.09 -6.31
C GLN A 56 11.62 0.64 -5.83
N SER A 57 10.62 0.12 -5.11
CA SER A 57 10.61 -1.26 -4.62
C SER A 57 10.42 -2.28 -5.76
N VAL A 58 9.69 -1.92 -6.81
CA VAL A 58 9.51 -2.76 -8.01
C VAL A 58 10.75 -2.75 -8.90
N GLU A 59 11.46 -1.63 -9.00
CA GLU A 59 12.73 -1.53 -9.73
C GLU A 59 13.89 -2.28 -9.02
N GLY A 60 13.81 -2.48 -7.70
CA GLY A 60 14.79 -3.25 -6.92
C GLY A 60 14.58 -4.76 -6.86
N GLY A 61 13.50 -5.31 -7.43
CA GLY A 61 13.13 -6.73 -7.35
C GLY A 61 13.94 -7.69 -8.24
N GLY A 62 15.05 -7.23 -8.82
CA GLY A 62 15.90 -7.98 -9.74
C GLY A 62 17.16 -8.57 -9.11
N GLY A 63 17.03 -9.62 -8.28
CA GLY A 63 18.13 -10.49 -7.83
C GLY A 63 18.95 -9.93 -6.64
N LYS A 64 19.58 -10.73 -5.78
CA LYS A 64 19.84 -12.18 -5.68
C LYS A 64 19.80 -12.51 -4.19
N TYR A 65 19.18 -13.62 -3.81
CA TYR A 65 19.50 -14.25 -2.51
C TYR A 65 20.85 -14.97 -2.65
N PRO A 66 21.78 -14.85 -1.68
CA PRO A 66 22.85 -15.84 -1.51
C PRO A 66 22.28 -17.20 -1.10
#